data_AF-A0A534RZ78-F1
#
_entry.id   AF-A0A534RZ78-F1
#
_cell.length_a   1.000
_cell.length_b   1.000
_cell.length_c   1.000
_cell.angle_alpha   90.00
_cell.angle_beta   90.00
_cell.angle_gamma   90.00
#
_symmetry.space_group_name_H-M   'P 1'
#
loop_
_entity.id
_entity.type
_entity.pdbx_description
1 polymer ?
#
loop_
_entity_poly.entity_id
_entity_poly.type
_entity_poly.pdbx_seq_one_letter_code
_entity_poly.pdbx_strand_id
1 'polypeptide(L)' 'MEVKAVQSGDGGLALTRAKWSATGTGPDGKPVTLSGNSTEVVRRQPDGTWLFVIDNPRGAD' A
#
# COMPACT_ATOMS: atom_id res chain seq x y z
N MET A 1 7.35 5.67 -6.97
CA MET A 1 6.76 5.13 -5.72
C MET A 1 7.88 4.38 -5.02
N GLU A 2 8.26 4.81 -3.82
CA GLU A 2 9.25 4.07 -3.00
C GLU A 2 8.46 3.16 -2.07
N VAL A 3 8.80 1.87 -2.07
CA VAL A 3 8.22 0.87 -1.17
C VAL A 3 9.35 0.26 -0.35
N LYS A 4 9.19 0.23 0.96
CA LYS A 4 10.06 -0.53 1.87
C LYS A 4 9.28 -1.71 2.42
N ALA A 5 9.93 -2.87 2.53
CA ALA A 5 9.31 -4.09 2.98
C ALA A 5 10.16 -4.80 4.04
N VAL A 6 9.50 -5.39 5.02
CA VAL A 6 10.09 -6.36 5.96
C VAL A 6 9.28 -7.65 5.86
N GLN A 7 9.96 -8.77 5.59
CA GLN A 7 9.32 -10.09 5.48
C GLN A 7 9.28 -10.80 6.84
N SER A 8 8.24 -11.60 7.06
CA SER A 8 8.20 -12.56 8.18
C SER A 8 9.27 -13.65 8.00
N GLY A 9 9.62 -14.33 9.09
CA GLY A 9 10.69 -15.34 9.07
C GLY A 9 10.41 -16.54 8.15
N ASP A 10 9.13 -16.85 7.92
CA ASP A 10 8.70 -17.88 6.96
C ASP A 10 8.58 -17.36 5.52
N GLY A 11 8.76 -16.05 5.30
CA GLY A 11 8.61 -15.39 4.01
C GLY A 11 7.17 -15.37 3.47
N GLY A 12 6.18 -15.77 4.26
CA GLY A 12 4.77 -15.83 3.85
C GLY A 12 4.04 -14.49 3.92
N LEU A 13 4.52 -13.57 4.77
CA LEU A 13 3.99 -12.24 4.95
C LEU A 13 5.07 -11.18 4.74
N ALA A 14 4.63 -9.98 4.36
CA ALA A 14 5.48 -8.80 4.43
C ALA A 14 4.66 -7.61 4.94
N LEU A 15 5.29 -6.80 5.79
CA LEU A 15 4.85 -5.45 6.12
C LEU A 15 5.47 -4.49 5.11
N THR A 16 4.66 -3.75 4.37
CA THR A 16 5.11 -2.72 3.45
C THR A 16 4.78 -1.32 3.96
N ARG A 17 5.61 -0.35 3.60
CA ARG A 17 5.32 1.08 3.71
C ARG A 17 5.66 1.75 2.40
N ALA A 18 4.76 2.60 1.91
CA ALA A 18 4.96 3.31 0.66
C ALA A 18 4.62 4.80 0.76
N LYS A 19 5.23 5.61 -0.11
CA LYS A 19 4.78 6.97 -0.43
C LYS A 19 4.01 6.92 -1.73
N TRP A 20 2.78 7.44 -1.73
CA TRP A 20 1.90 7.42 -2.89
C TRP A 20 1.37 8.81 -3.24
N SER A 21 0.97 8.95 -4.51
CA SER A 21 0.25 10.11 -5.05
C SER A 21 -0.79 9.59 -6.04
N ALA A 22 -2.00 10.13 -5.99
CA ALA A 22 -3.11 9.78 -6.86
C ALA A 22 -3.78 11.05 -7.37
N THR A 23 -4.11 11.08 -8.66
CA THR A 23 -4.91 12.14 -9.26
C THR A 23 -6.33 11.65 -9.50
N GLY A 24 -7.30 12.54 -9.35
CA GLY A 24 -8.71 12.23 -9.54
C GLY A 24 -9.54 13.47 -9.82
N THR A 25 -10.85 13.31 -9.83
CA THR A 25 -11.83 14.39 -9.99
C THR A 25 -12.57 14.57 -8.67
N GLY A 26 -12.57 15.80 -8.14
CA GLY A 26 -13.27 16.17 -6.94
C GLY A 26 -14.79 16.26 -7.14
N PRO A 27 -15.58 16.38 -6.05
CA PRO A 27 -17.03 16.51 -6.13
C PRO A 27 -17.52 17.74 -6.91
N ASP A 28 -16.66 18.76 -7.06
CA ASP A 28 -16.92 19.98 -7.84
C ASP A 28 -16.55 19.83 -9.33
N GLY A 29 -16.16 18.64 -9.77
CA GLY A 29 -15.73 18.35 -11.13
C GLY A 29 -14.30 18.79 -11.45
N LYS A 30 -13.54 19.33 -10.49
CA LYS A 30 -12.17 19.80 -10.73
C LYS A 30 -11.12 18.72 -10.45
N PRO A 31 -9.94 18.78 -11.09
CA PRO A 31 -8.84 17.88 -10.78
C PRO A 31 -8.39 18.04 -9.32
N VAL A 32 -8.13 16.92 -8.66
CA VAL A 32 -7.53 16.87 -7.32
C VAL A 32 -6.33 15.93 -7.33
N THR A 33 -5.31 16.28 -6.55
CA THR A 33 -4.17 15.40 -6.27
C THR A 33 -4.17 15.09 -4.78
N LEU A 34 -4.18 13.80 -4.47
CA LEU A 34 -4.04 13.27 -3.12
C LEU A 34 -2.67 12.63 -2.99
N SER A 35 -2.05 12.74 -1.83
CA SER A 35 -0.80 12.06 -1.53
C SER A 35 -0.81 11.59 -0.08
N GLY A 36 0.01 10.59 0.21
CA GLY A 36 0.06 10.01 1.54
C GLY A 36 1.21 9.04 1.72
N ASN A 37 1.32 8.58 2.95
CA ASN A 37 2.12 7.41 3.30
C ASN A 37 1.13 6.29 3.62
N SER A 38 1.42 5.08 3.16
CA SER A 38 0.59 3.92 3.41
C SER A 38 1.35 2.87 4.21
N THR A 39 0.60 1.94 4.81
CA THR A 39 1.15 0.76 5.47
C THR A 39 0.24 -0.41 5.16
N GLU A 40 0.83 -1.49 4.66
CA GLU A 40 0.08 -2.66 4.21
C GLU A 40 0.70 -3.95 4.74
N VAL A 41 -0.15 -4.96 4.88
CA VAL A 41 0.29 -6.34 5.11
C VAL A 41 -0.08 -7.13 3.88
N VAL A 42 0.90 -7.76 3.25
CA VAL A 42 0.70 -8.62 2.08
C VAL A 42 1.04 -10.06 2.41
N ARG A 43 0.37 -11.01 1.73
CA ARG A 43 0.63 -12.44 1.84
C ARG A 43 1.04 -13.02 0.50
N ARG A 44 2.09 -13.84 0.52
CA ARG A 44 2.49 -14.65 -0.62
C ARG A 44 1.53 -15.81 -0.80
N GLN A 45 0.98 -15.93 -2.00
CA GLN A 45 0.08 -17.02 -2.38
C GLN A 45 0.87 -18.27 -2.79
N PRO A 46 0.24 -19.44 -2.88
CA PRO A 46 0.90 -20.66 -3.33
C PRO A 46 1.53 -20.56 -4.73
N ASP A 47 0.97 -19.73 -5.62
CA ASP A 47 1.51 -19.45 -6.95
C ASP A 47 2.67 -18.44 -6.95
N GLY A 48 3.05 -17.93 -5.78
CA GLY A 48 4.13 -16.98 -5.59
C GLY A 48 3.75 -15.51 -5.73
N THR A 49 2.50 -15.19 -6.10
CA THR A 49 2.00 -13.81 -6.15
C THR A 49 1.82 -13.22 -4.74
N TRP A 50 1.72 -11.90 -4.64
CA TRP A 50 1.47 -11.20 -3.38
C TRP A 50 0.13 -10.46 -3.45
N LEU A 51 -0.71 -10.66 -2.44
CA LEU A 51 -2.01 -10.00 -2.32
C LEU A 51 -2.12 -9.28 -0.97
N PHE A 52 -2.87 -8.18 -0.94
CA PHE A 52 -3.17 -7.47 0.30
C PHE A 52 -3.99 -8.34 1.26
N VAL A 53 -3.56 -8.38 2.51
CA VAL A 53 -4.34 -8.86 3.65
C VAL A 53 -4.97 -7.66 4.37
N ILE A 54 -4.19 -6.59 4.54
CA ILE A 54 -4.62 -5.32 5.10
C ILE A 54 -4.03 -4.20 4.24
N ASP A 55 -4.84 -3.21 3.90
CA ASP A 55 -4.42 -1.96 3.29
C ASP A 55 -4.84 -0.80 4.19
N ASN A 56 -3.88 0.04 4.58
CA ASN A 56 -4.14 1.31 5.25
C ASN A 56 -3.49 2.44 4.45
N PRO A 57 -4.26 3.16 3.61
CA PRO A 57 -3.74 4.20 2.73
C PRO A 57 -3.28 5.47 3.47
N ARG A 58 -3.59 5.61 4.77
CA ARG A 58 -3.09 6.71 5.61
C ARG A 58 -1.90 6.32 6.49
N GLY A 59 -1.51 5.04 6.49
CA GLY A 59 -0.51 4.51 7.40
C GLY A 59 -0.96 4.52 8.86
N ALA A 60 -0.03 4.25 9.76
CA ALA A 60 -0.20 4.44 11.20
C ALA A 60 0.53 5.73 11.64
N ASP A 61 -0.03 6.40 12.65
CA ASP A 61 0.53 7.63 13.26
C ASP A 61 1.99 7.47 13.72
#